data_AF-A0A1Z4VPF3-F1
#
_entry.id   AF-A0A1Z4VPF3-F1
#
_cell.length_a   1.000
_cell.length_b   1.000
_cell.length_c   1.000
_cell.angle_alpha   90.00
_cell.angle_beta   90.00
_cell.angle_gamma   90.00
#
_symmetry.space_group_name_H-M   'P 1'
#
loop_
_entity.id
_entity.type
_entity.pdbx_description
1 polymer ?
#
loop_
_entity_poly.entity_id
_entity_poly.type
_entity_poly.pdbx_seq_one_letter_code
_entity_poly.pdbx_strand_id
1 'polypeptide(L)'
;MQAMLTLPEAAAAGLDRPPRRDLLEAVLLYLMTRHALQPSPGLARGVVHHLRLLLAHPDLQHTPVDRSAYETLLRDWILLACDHRGNQLSH
;
A
#
# COMPACT_ATOMS: atom_id res chain seq x y z
N MET A 1 16.72 9.39 46.37
CA MET A 1 15.38 9.41 45.73
C MET A 1 15.59 9.69 44.25
N GLN A 2 15.64 8.66 43.40
CA GLN A 2 15.71 8.81 41.95
C GLN A 2 14.30 8.62 41.40
N ALA A 3 13.74 9.67 40.80
CA ALA A 3 12.49 9.58 40.05
C ALA A 3 12.79 8.89 38.72
N MET A 4 12.39 7.62 38.63
CA MET A 4 12.35 6.85 37.40
C MET A 4 11.28 7.49 36.50
N LEU A 5 11.70 8.22 35.47
CA LEU A 5 10.82 8.71 34.41
C LEU A 5 10.34 7.49 33.63
N THR A 6 9.25 6.87 34.09
CA THR A 6 8.45 5.96 33.27
C THR A 6 7.87 6.78 32.13
N LEU A 7 8.49 6.67 30.95
CA LEU A 7 7.89 7.08 29.70
C LEU A 7 6.50 6.43 29.59
N PRO A 8 5.45 7.18 29.23
CA PRO A 8 4.12 6.62 29.10
C PRO A 8 4.12 5.55 28.00
N GLU A 9 3.71 4.35 28.38
CA GLU A 9 3.48 3.16 27.54
C GLU A 9 2.55 3.44 26.33
N ALA A 10 1.87 4.58 26.32
CA ALA A 10 1.05 5.08 25.23
C ALA A 10 1.82 5.34 23.92
N ALA A 11 3.14 5.59 23.96
CA ALA A 11 3.92 5.84 22.75
C ALA A 11 4.17 4.56 21.92
N ALA A 12 4.03 3.37 22.52
CA ALA A 12 4.21 2.08 21.84
C ALA A 12 2.90 1.53 21.24
N ALA A 13 1.74 2.00 21.69
CA ALA A 13 0.42 1.50 21.29
C ALA A 13 -0.02 1.90 19.85
N GLY A 14 0.80 2.64 19.11
CA GLY A 14 0.47 3.16 17.78
C GLY A 14 0.96 2.32 16.60
N LEU A 15 1.86 1.35 16.81
CA LEU A 15 2.51 0.61 15.72
C LEU A 15 1.77 -0.66 15.30
N ASP A 16 0.89 -1.20 16.14
CA ASP A 16 0.12 -2.42 15.83
C ASP A 16 -1.20 -2.14 15.10
N ARG A 17 -1.64 -0.87 15.04
CA ARG A 17 -2.86 -0.52 14.33
C ARG A 17 -2.55 -0.35 12.84
N PRO A 18 -3.25 -1.08 11.94
CA PRO A 18 -3.07 -0.85 10.51
C PRO A 18 -3.41 0.61 10.17
N PRO A 19 -2.72 1.21 9.18
CA PRO A 19 -3.04 2.55 8.70
C PRO A 19 -4.50 2.60 8.24
N ARG A 20 -5.15 3.74 8.46
CA ARG A 20 -6.56 3.90 8.11
C ARG A 20 -6.81 3.57 6.62
N ARG A 21 -7.90 2.88 6.34
CA ARG A 21 -8.30 2.45 5.00
C ARG A 21 -8.33 3.61 3.99
N ASP A 22 -8.94 4.72 4.37
CA ASP A 22 -9.07 5.93 3.54
C ASP A 22 -7.70 6.52 3.13
N LEU A 23 -6.72 6.49 4.05
CA LEU A 23 -5.36 6.93 3.75
C LEU A 23 -4.69 5.98 2.74
N LEU A 24 -4.86 4.67 2.89
CA LEU A 24 -4.32 3.69 1.93
C LEU A 24 -4.91 3.88 0.53
N GLU A 25 -6.22 4.13 0.43
CA GLU A 25 -6.90 4.42 -0.83
C GLU A 25 -6.40 5.74 -1.46
N ALA A 26 -6.21 6.78 -0.66
CA ALA A 26 -5.68 8.07 -1.14
C ALA A 26 -4.25 7.92 -1.67
N VAL A 27 -3.38 7.18 -0.98
CA VAL A 27 -2.01 6.91 -1.42
C VAL A 27 -2.01 6.07 -2.70
N LEU A 28 -2.90 5.08 -2.81
CA LEU A 28 -3.07 4.28 -4.03
C LEU A 28 -3.43 5.16 -5.23
N LEU A 29 -4.44 6.02 -5.09
CA LEU A 29 -4.85 6.96 -6.12
C LEU A 29 -3.67 7.84 -6.57
N TYR A 30 -2.95 8.44 -5.62
CA TYR A 30 -1.77 9.25 -5.91
C TYR A 30 -0.70 8.47 -6.70
N LEU A 31 -0.36 7.25 -6.28
CA LEU A 31 0.66 6.43 -6.94
C LEU A 31 0.22 6.02 -8.36
N MET A 32 -1.04 5.64 -8.53
CA MET A 32 -1.60 5.29 -9.84
C MET A 32 -1.61 6.50 -10.78
N THR A 33 -2.04 7.67 -10.31
CA THR A 33 -2.00 8.93 -11.09
C THR A 33 -0.57 9.30 -11.45
N ARG A 34 0.37 9.22 -10.50
CA ARG A 34 1.78 9.54 -10.77
C ARG A 34 2.40 8.57 -11.78
N HIS A 35 2.07 7.28 -11.69
CA HIS A 35 2.51 6.28 -12.67
C HIS A 35 1.93 6.56 -14.06
N ALA A 36 0.67 6.98 -14.16
CA ALA A 36 0.05 7.33 -15.44
C ALA A 36 0.74 8.52 -16.12
N LEU A 37 1.24 9.49 -15.34
CA LEU A 37 1.98 10.64 -15.85
C LEU A 37 3.43 10.29 -16.21
N GLN A 38 4.10 9.48 -15.38
CA GLN A 38 5.48 9.07 -15.57
C GLN A 38 5.64 7.60 -15.15
N PRO A 39 5.51 6.66 -16.12
CA PRO A 39 5.60 5.24 -15.83
C PRO A 39 6.95 4.92 -15.18
N SER A 40 6.90 4.22 -14.05
CA SER A 40 8.12 3.74 -13.40
C SER A 40 7.86 2.44 -12.64
N PRO A 41 8.84 1.51 -12.63
CA PRO A 41 8.71 0.26 -11.89
C PRO A 41 8.59 0.48 -10.39
N GLY A 42 9.24 1.53 -9.88
CA GLY A 42 9.17 1.90 -8.47
C GLY A 42 7.75 2.26 -8.06
N LEU A 43 7.06 3.07 -8.87
CA LEU A 43 5.67 3.43 -8.62
C LEU A 43 4.73 2.22 -8.76
N ALA A 44 4.91 1.40 -9.80
CA ALA A 44 4.10 0.18 -9.96
C ALA A 44 4.26 -0.78 -8.77
N ARG A 45 5.49 -1.00 -8.27
CA ARG A 45 5.75 -1.76 -7.05
C ARG A 45 5.13 -1.10 -5.81
N GLY A 46 5.14 0.23 -5.74
CA GLY A 46 4.47 0.99 -4.69
C GLY A 46 2.96 0.74 -4.68
N VAL A 47 2.31 0.74 -5.85
CA VAL A 47 0.88 0.40 -5.97
C VAL A 47 0.61 -1.01 -5.49
N VAL A 48 1.39 -2.00 -5.95
CA VAL A 48 1.27 -3.40 -5.51
C VAL A 48 1.41 -3.53 -3.99
N HIS A 49 2.37 -2.83 -3.39
CA HIS A 49 2.56 -2.84 -1.94
C HIS A 49 1.33 -2.33 -1.19
N HIS A 50 0.78 -1.18 -1.59
CA HIS A 50 -0.37 -0.59 -0.92
C HIS A 50 -1.67 -1.38 -1.16
N LEU A 51 -1.85 -2.00 -2.33
CA LEU A 51 -2.99 -2.90 -2.59
C LEU A 51 -2.95 -4.11 -1.65
N ARG A 52 -1.77 -4.66 -1.37
CA ARG A 52 -1.62 -5.77 -0.40
C ARG A 52 -1.94 -5.33 1.02
N LEU A 53 -1.51 -4.14 1.44
CA LEU A 53 -1.87 -3.58 2.75
C LEU A 53 -3.39 -3.39 2.86
N LEU A 54 -4.02 -2.87 1.81
CA LEU A 54 -5.45 -2.64 1.76
C LEU A 54 -6.22 -3.97 1.85
N LEU A 55 -5.84 -4.98 1.07
CA LEU A 55 -6.46 -6.31 1.10
C LEU A 55 -6.30 -7.07 2.43
N ALA A 56 -5.25 -6.75 3.20
CA ALA A 56 -5.02 -7.26 4.54
C ALA A 56 -5.76 -6.45 5.62
N HIS A 57 -6.35 -5.30 5.28
CA HIS A 57 -6.99 -4.41 6.24
C HIS A 57 -8.28 -5.04 6.81
N PRO A 58 -8.50 -5.02 8.14
CA PRO A 58 -9.66 -5.67 8.78
C PRO A 58 -11.00 -5.12 8.28
N ASP A 59 -11.12 -3.81 8.07
CA ASP A 59 -12.36 -3.17 7.60
C ASP A 59 -12.86 -3.70 6.24
N LEU A 60 -11.96 -4.25 5.41
CA LEU A 60 -12.33 -4.82 4.12
C LEU A 60 -12.93 -6.22 4.20
N GLN A 61 -12.75 -6.92 5.31
CA GLN A 61 -13.33 -8.26 5.51
C GLN A 61 -14.85 -8.22 5.62
N HIS A 62 -15.43 -7.06 5.96
CA HIS A 62 -16.86 -6.90 6.19
C HIS A 62 -17.62 -6.28 5.01
N THR A 63 -16.95 -5.97 3.89
CA THR A 63 -17.58 -5.31 2.74
C THR A 63 -17.57 -6.22 1.50
N PRO A 64 -18.73 -6.71 1.02
CA PRO A 64 -18.79 -7.78 0.02
C PRO A 64 -18.46 -7.35 -1.43
N VAL A 65 -18.42 -6.04 -1.75
CA VAL A 65 -18.23 -5.54 -3.13
C VAL A 65 -16.84 -4.93 -3.36
N ASP A 66 -16.10 -4.58 -2.31
CA ASP A 66 -14.85 -3.81 -2.46
C ASP A 66 -13.61 -4.69 -2.64
N ARG A 67 -13.62 -5.90 -2.06
CA ARG A 67 -12.43 -6.77 -2.03
C ARG A 67 -12.01 -7.26 -3.42
N SER A 68 -12.97 -7.72 -4.24
CA SER A 68 -12.70 -8.28 -5.57
C SER A 68 -12.14 -7.24 -6.56
N ALA A 69 -12.52 -5.98 -6.40
CA ALA A 69 -11.97 -4.86 -7.17
C ALA A 69 -10.47 -4.67 -6.87
N TYR A 70 -10.09 -4.66 -5.59
CA TYR A 70 -8.68 -4.55 -5.19
C TYR A 70 -7.86 -5.78 -5.58
N GLU A 71 -8.44 -6.98 -5.53
CA GLU A 71 -7.77 -8.21 -6.01
C GLU A 71 -7.53 -8.18 -7.52
N THR A 72 -8.47 -7.64 -8.30
CA THR A 72 -8.32 -7.47 -9.75
C THR A 72 -7.23 -6.45 -10.06
N LEU A 73 -7.28 -5.27 -9.43
CA LEU A 73 -6.22 -4.27 -9.52
C LEU A 73 -4.85 -4.86 -9.14
N LEU A 74 -4.77 -5.67 -8.08
CA LEU A 74 -3.51 -6.26 -7.64
C LEU A 74 -2.90 -7.15 -8.72
N ARG A 75 -3.72 -7.97 -9.40
CA ARG A 75 -3.23 -8.81 -10.51
C ARG A 75 -2.67 -7.96 -11.66
N ASP A 76 -3.40 -6.94 -12.08
CA ASP A 76 -2.99 -6.08 -13.19
C ASP A 76 -1.69 -5.33 -12.88
N TRP A 77 -1.57 -4.78 -11.67
CA TRP A 77 -0.40 -4.03 -11.25
C TRP A 77 0.84 -4.91 -11.00
N ILE A 78 0.66 -6.19 -10.65
CA ILE A 78 1.78 -7.15 -10.58
C ILE A 78 2.39 -7.33 -11.97
N LEU A 79 1.58 -7.43 -13.03
CA LEU A 79 2.08 -7.55 -14.40
C LEU A 79 2.91 -6.31 -14.79
N LEU A 80 2.37 -5.11 -14.55
CA LEU A 80 3.06 -3.84 -14.84
C LEU A 80 4.37 -3.69 -14.04
N ALA A 81 4.40 -4.14 -12.79
CA ALA A 81 5.60 -4.09 -11.96
C ALA A 81 6.70 -5.05 -12.45
N CYS A 82 6.34 -6.12 -13.16
CA CYS A 82 7.25 -7.14 -13.69
C CYS A 82 7.73 -6.82 -15.13
N ASP A 83 6.87 -6.27 -15.98
CA ASP A 83 7.13 -6.07 -17.42
C ASP A 83 8.29 -5.11 -17.74
N HIS A 84 8.68 -4.24 -16.82
CA HIS A 84 9.74 -3.27 -17.09
C HIS A 84 11.16 -3.88 -17.22
N ARG A 85 11.35 -5.17 -16.95
CA ARG A 85 12.61 -5.85 -17.32
C ARG A 85 12.75 -6.10 -18.83
N GLY A 86 11.66 -6.11 -19.60
CA GLY A 86 11.69 -6.41 -21.04
C GLY A 86 12.14 -5.24 -21.91
N ASN A 87 11.88 -4.00 -21.50
CA ASN A 87 12.07 -2.82 -22.34
C ASN A 87 13.43 -2.10 -22.17
N GLN A 88 14.31 -2.58 -21.29
CA GLN A 88 15.65 -2.00 -21.07
C GLN A 88 16.78 -2.72 -21.82
N LEU A 89 16.50 -3.79 -22.57
CA LEU A 89 17.49 -4.57 -23.32
C LEU A 89 17.47 -4.30 -24.85
N SER A 90 16.75 -3.28 -25.31
CA SER A 90 16.59 -2.97 -26.74
C SER A 90 17.04 -1.55 -27.13
N HIS A 91 17.89 -0.90 -26.33
CA HIS A 91 18.51 0.38 -26.67
C HIS A 91 20.02 0.33 -26.49
#